data_AF-A0A445MXS3-F1
#
_entry.id   AF-A0A445MXS3-F1
#
_cell.length_a   1.000
_cell.length_b   1.000
_cell.length_c   1.000
_cell.angle_alpha   90.00
_cell.angle_beta   90.00
_cell.angle_gamma   90.00
#
_symmetry.space_group_name_H-M   'P 1'
#
loop_
_entity.id
_entity.type
_entity.pdbx_description
1 polymer ?
#
loop_
_entity_poly.entity_id
_entity_poly.type
_entity_poly.pdbx_seq_one_letter_code
_entity_poly.pdbx_strand_id
1 'polypeptide(L)'
;MKKSKVKRTLNINSVKHLSYHLGFPPSEILQVASGAENLYNFKEAPKKSGGVREISIPRKRLKRIQTSIHTLLAKIAMPDCAHGGIKGRSNLTNAQPHCNKRFLLNLDLKNFYPSISHYMVYALFHKTLKCSSEVSSILTKLTTVKGQVPQGGSMSTDIANLVLRELDKRIGKLSTLYGITYTRYVDDISLSGNFIPDIFIRKIKQIVLQTGFQLKTEKEALRGPSEPKYVTGLSVNRKKPNVPRLTRREVRKEAYLFNRFPEKNLEDFLFTKKYQQIKGKLAYIDYIKQNGGH
;
A
#
# COMPACT_ATOMS: atom_id res chain seq x y z
N MET A 1 -12.92 -24.31 10.21
CA MET A 1 -12.81 -23.31 9.11
C MET A 1 -11.81 -23.80 8.07
N LYS A 2 -12.26 -24.20 6.86
CA LYS A 2 -11.35 -24.62 5.78
C LYS A 2 -10.46 -23.42 5.39
N LYS A 3 -9.14 -23.51 5.58
CA LYS A 3 -8.18 -22.56 5.01
C LYS A 3 -8.40 -22.56 3.49
N SER A 4 -9.01 -21.52 2.92
CA SER A 4 -9.18 -21.45 1.46
C SER A 4 -7.78 -21.46 0.84
N LYS A 5 -7.48 -22.44 -0.03
CA LYS A 5 -6.25 -22.45 -0.81
C LYS A 5 -6.10 -21.10 -1.51
N VAL A 6 -5.04 -20.36 -1.19
CA VAL A 6 -4.74 -19.08 -1.82
C VAL A 6 -4.52 -19.32 -3.31
N LYS A 7 -5.26 -18.61 -4.17
CA LYS A 7 -5.20 -18.80 -5.62
C LYS A 7 -4.07 -17.96 -6.23
N ARG A 8 -3.51 -18.40 -7.36
CA ARG A 8 -2.55 -17.60 -8.15
C ARG A 8 -3.22 -16.81 -9.27
N THR A 9 -4.36 -17.28 -9.77
CA THR A 9 -5.13 -16.71 -10.88
C THR A 9 -6.63 -16.68 -10.56
N LEU A 10 -7.41 -15.91 -11.34
CA LEU A 10 -8.87 -15.83 -11.24
C LEU A 10 -9.56 -16.79 -12.22
N ASN A 11 -9.06 -16.89 -13.46
CA ASN A 11 -9.64 -17.72 -14.54
C ASN A 11 -11.13 -17.43 -14.82
N ILE A 12 -11.52 -16.15 -14.88
CA ILE A 12 -12.90 -15.75 -15.16
C ILE A 12 -13.07 -15.46 -16.65
N ASN A 13 -13.80 -16.33 -17.34
CA ASN A 13 -13.81 -16.37 -18.81
C ASN A 13 -15.08 -15.80 -19.47
N SER A 14 -16.10 -15.44 -18.70
CA SER A 14 -17.35 -14.85 -19.22
C SER A 14 -17.97 -13.87 -18.23
N VAL A 15 -18.82 -12.97 -18.74
CA VAL A 15 -19.57 -12.01 -17.90
C VAL A 15 -20.49 -12.73 -16.91
N LYS A 16 -21.08 -13.87 -17.29
CA LYS A 16 -21.89 -14.70 -16.39
C LYS A 16 -21.07 -15.25 -15.22
N HIS A 17 -19.84 -15.70 -15.49
CA HIS A 17 -18.93 -16.16 -14.43
C HIS A 17 -18.47 -15.00 -13.55
N LEU A 18 -18.19 -13.82 -14.14
CA LEU A 18 -17.88 -12.61 -13.38
C LEU A 18 -19.03 -12.21 -12.45
N SER A 19 -20.25 -12.22 -12.96
CA SER A 19 -21.49 -11.94 -12.21
C SER A 19 -21.63 -12.82 -10.98
N TYR A 20 -21.37 -14.13 -11.11
CA TYR A 20 -21.36 -15.06 -9.98
C TYR A 20 -20.36 -14.67 -8.88
N HIS A 21 -19.14 -14.25 -9.26
CA HIS A 21 -18.11 -13.85 -8.27
C HIS A 21 -18.37 -12.49 -7.64
N LEU A 22 -18.95 -11.55 -8.40
CA LEU A 22 -19.21 -10.20 -7.91
C LEU A 22 -20.54 -10.08 -7.17
N GLY A 23 -21.51 -10.97 -7.40
CA GLY A 23 -22.83 -10.92 -6.77
C GLY A 23 -23.76 -9.85 -7.35
N PHE A 24 -23.56 -9.47 -8.63
CA PHE A 24 -24.40 -8.51 -9.34
C PHE A 24 -24.85 -9.07 -10.68
N PRO A 25 -26.05 -8.74 -11.18
CA PRO A 25 -26.51 -9.16 -12.51
C PRO A 25 -25.54 -8.73 -13.62
N PRO A 26 -25.38 -9.51 -14.71
CA PRO A 26 -24.54 -9.13 -15.84
C PRO A 26 -24.88 -7.75 -16.41
N SER A 27 -26.17 -7.43 -16.53
CA SER A 27 -26.66 -6.13 -17.01
C SER A 27 -26.19 -4.96 -16.14
N GLU A 28 -26.24 -5.12 -14.81
CA GLU A 28 -25.77 -4.10 -13.87
C GLU A 28 -24.25 -3.88 -13.99
N ILE A 29 -23.47 -4.96 -14.08
CA ILE A 29 -22.01 -4.89 -14.23
C ILE A 29 -21.65 -4.13 -15.51
N LEU A 30 -22.28 -4.49 -16.64
CA LEU A 30 -22.03 -3.86 -17.93
C LEU A 30 -22.44 -2.39 -17.94
N GLN A 31 -23.60 -2.05 -17.37
CA GLN A 31 -24.07 -0.67 -17.27
C GLN A 31 -23.16 0.20 -16.39
N VAL A 32 -22.69 -0.34 -15.25
CA VAL A 32 -21.76 0.40 -14.39
C VAL A 32 -20.39 0.54 -15.05
N ALA A 33 -19.92 -0.49 -15.76
CA ALA A 33 -18.65 -0.45 -16.47
C ALA A 33 -18.66 0.56 -17.64
N SER A 34 -19.77 0.69 -18.37
CA SER A 34 -19.87 1.66 -19.47
C SER A 34 -19.88 3.11 -18.98
N GLY A 35 -20.47 3.38 -17.82
CA GLY A 35 -20.53 4.71 -17.20
C GLY A 35 -19.52 4.96 -16.07
N ALA A 36 -18.52 4.09 -15.89
CA ALA A 36 -17.69 4.07 -14.68
C ALA A 36 -16.99 5.40 -14.39
N GLU A 37 -16.50 6.09 -15.41
CA GLU A 37 -15.78 7.36 -15.25
C GLU A 37 -16.66 8.45 -14.62
N ASN A 38 -17.95 8.47 -14.95
CA ASN A 38 -18.93 9.43 -14.42
C ASN A 38 -19.40 9.08 -12.99
N LEU A 39 -18.92 7.96 -12.44
CA LEU A 39 -19.27 7.46 -11.11
C LEU A 39 -18.20 7.76 -10.06
N TYR A 40 -17.35 8.76 -10.31
CA TYR A 40 -16.40 9.29 -9.34
C TYR A 40 -16.71 10.73 -8.96
N ASN A 41 -16.42 11.06 -7.71
CA ASN A 41 -16.31 12.43 -7.22
C ASN A 41 -14.84 12.70 -6.89
N PHE A 42 -14.34 13.89 -7.21
CA PHE A 42 -12.95 14.26 -6.98
C PHE A 42 -12.84 15.23 -5.82
N LYS A 43 -11.81 15.07 -4.99
CA LYS A 43 -11.48 16.00 -3.90
C LYS A 43 -9.98 16.18 -3.81
N GLU A 44 -9.52 17.39 -3.53
CA GLU A 44 -8.12 17.60 -3.23
C GLU A 44 -7.82 17.33 -1.76
N ALA A 45 -6.63 16.77 -1.50
CA ALA A 45 -6.10 16.64 -0.16
C ALA A 45 -4.62 17.02 -0.13
N PRO A 46 -4.15 17.70 0.93
CA PRO A 46 -2.74 18.04 1.05
C PRO A 46 -1.89 16.77 1.19
N LYS A 47 -0.72 16.78 0.55
CA LYS A 47 0.34 15.79 0.77
C LYS A 47 1.15 16.21 2.00
N LYS A 48 1.61 15.23 2.79
CA LYS A 48 2.51 15.48 3.92
C LYS A 48 3.83 16.14 3.50
N SER A 49 4.27 15.89 2.26
CA SER A 49 5.50 16.45 1.68
C SER A 49 5.29 17.78 0.96
N GLY A 50 4.14 18.43 1.12
CA GLY A 50 3.75 19.61 0.33
C GLY A 50 3.07 19.25 -1.01
N GLY A 51 2.27 20.20 -1.50
CA GLY A 51 1.41 20.04 -2.68
C GLY A 51 0.09 19.31 -2.40
N VAL A 52 -0.70 19.10 -3.46
CA VAL A 52 -2.01 18.43 -3.39
C VAL A 52 -2.00 17.07 -4.09
N ARG A 53 -2.93 16.21 -3.69
CA ARG A 53 -3.32 15.01 -4.43
C ARG A 53 -4.82 15.05 -4.69
N GLU A 54 -5.20 14.69 -5.91
CA GLU A 54 -6.60 14.40 -6.24
C GLU A 54 -6.96 13.01 -5.69
N ILE A 55 -7.99 12.95 -4.84
CA ILE A 55 -8.59 11.73 -4.34
C ILE A 55 -9.84 11.45 -5.16
N SER A 56 -9.90 10.25 -5.75
CA SER A 56 -11.04 9.80 -6.55
C SER A 56 -11.96 8.93 -5.69
N ILE A 57 -13.14 9.43 -5.37
CA ILE A 57 -14.11 8.79 -4.48
C ILE A 57 -15.21 8.14 -5.34
N PRO A 58 -15.30 6.80 -5.40
CA PRO A 58 -16.35 6.15 -6.16
C PRO A 58 -17.73 6.38 -5.50
N ARG A 59 -18.73 6.70 -6.33
CA ARG A 59 -20.14 6.81 -5.93
C ARG A 59 -20.65 5.45 -5.44
N LYS A 60 -21.73 5.45 -4.65
CA LYS A 60 -22.27 4.27 -3.94
C LYS A 60 -22.41 3.04 -4.84
N ARG A 61 -22.91 3.22 -6.08
CA ARG A 61 -23.12 2.13 -7.05
C ARG A 61 -21.81 1.46 -7.45
N LEU A 62 -20.83 2.22 -7.93
CA LEU A 62 -19.51 1.71 -8.30
C LEU A 62 -18.76 1.14 -7.09
N LYS A 63 -18.84 1.82 -5.93
CA LYS A 63 -18.19 1.39 -4.69
C LYS A 63 -18.62 -0.03 -4.25
N ARG A 64 -19.90 -0.39 -4.42
CA ARG A 64 -20.40 -1.74 -4.10
C ARG A 64 -19.74 -2.82 -4.96
N ILE A 65 -19.63 -2.59 -6.26
CA ILE A 65 -18.95 -3.50 -7.18
C ILE A 65 -17.46 -3.58 -6.87
N GLN A 66 -16.79 -2.44 -6.66
CA GLN A 66 -15.37 -2.41 -6.29
C GLN A 66 -15.06 -3.09 -4.96
N THR A 67 -15.98 -3.07 -4.00
CA THR A 67 -15.85 -3.82 -2.73
C THR A 67 -15.90 -5.33 -2.97
N SER A 68 -16.73 -5.78 -3.92
CA SER A 68 -16.79 -7.18 -4.32
C SER A 68 -15.55 -7.59 -5.11
N ILE A 69 -15.00 -6.71 -5.95
CA ILE A 69 -13.71 -6.88 -6.61
C ILE A 69 -12.58 -6.98 -5.56
N HIS A 70 -12.54 -6.11 -4.55
CA HIS A 70 -11.58 -6.22 -3.43
C HIS A 70 -11.65 -7.61 -2.76
N THR A 71 -12.87 -8.08 -2.47
CA THR A 71 -13.09 -9.41 -1.87
C THR A 71 -12.64 -10.54 -2.79
N LEU A 72 -12.82 -10.39 -4.10
CA LEU A 72 -12.34 -11.34 -5.11
C LEU A 72 -10.81 -11.36 -5.17
N LEU A 73 -10.16 -10.19 -5.21
CA LEU A 73 -8.70 -10.06 -5.26
C LEU A 73 -8.01 -10.50 -3.97
N ALA A 74 -8.67 -10.36 -2.81
CA ALA A 74 -8.17 -10.84 -1.53
C ALA A 74 -7.94 -12.38 -1.48
N LYS A 75 -8.52 -13.13 -2.42
CA LYS A 75 -8.31 -14.58 -2.57
C LYS A 75 -7.03 -14.92 -3.35
N ILE A 76 -6.39 -13.93 -3.98
CA ILE A 76 -5.16 -14.08 -4.75
C ILE A 76 -3.94 -13.91 -3.85
N ALA A 77 -2.91 -14.73 -4.08
CA ALA A 77 -1.63 -14.64 -3.38
C ALA A 77 -0.97 -13.28 -3.63
N MET A 78 -0.74 -12.51 -2.57
CA MET A 78 0.03 -11.26 -2.65
C MET A 78 1.53 -11.55 -2.57
N PRO A 79 2.40 -10.74 -3.21
CA PRO A 79 3.86 -10.92 -3.14
C PRO A 79 4.35 -10.94 -1.69
N ASP A 80 5.24 -11.86 -1.30
CA ASP A 80 5.63 -12.04 0.10
C ASP A 80 6.33 -10.82 0.72
N CYS A 81 7.09 -10.09 -0.09
CA CYS A 81 7.78 -8.86 0.31
C CYS A 81 6.84 -7.65 0.46
N ALA A 82 5.58 -7.73 0.03
CA ALA A 82 4.65 -6.60 0.08
C ALA A 82 3.89 -6.59 1.42
N HIS A 83 3.87 -5.47 2.14
CA HIS A 83 3.19 -5.36 3.44
C HIS A 83 2.05 -4.33 3.46
N GLY A 84 2.05 -3.37 2.54
CA GLY A 84 1.06 -2.30 2.48
C GLY A 84 -0.29 -2.78 1.97
N GLY A 85 -1.36 -2.54 2.74
CA GLY A 85 -2.74 -2.85 2.34
C GLY A 85 -3.09 -4.35 2.29
N ILE A 86 -2.26 -5.21 2.88
CA ILE A 86 -2.45 -6.67 2.86
C ILE A 86 -2.87 -7.16 4.24
N LYS A 87 -3.95 -7.95 4.29
CA LYS A 87 -4.48 -8.50 5.55
C LYS A 87 -3.41 -9.31 6.28
N GLY A 88 -3.24 -9.02 7.58
CA GLY A 88 -2.23 -9.67 8.43
C GLY A 88 -0.82 -9.11 8.26
N ARG A 89 -0.62 -8.11 7.39
CA ARG A 89 0.64 -7.36 7.27
C ARG A 89 0.43 -5.92 7.72
N SER A 90 1.49 -5.30 8.20
CA SER A 90 1.46 -3.96 8.76
C SER A 90 2.83 -3.28 8.59
N ASN A 91 2.91 -2.01 8.95
CA ASN A 91 4.19 -1.32 9.02
C ASN A 91 5.16 -1.97 10.02
N LEU A 92 4.65 -2.62 11.08
CA LEU A 92 5.45 -3.42 11.99
C LEU A 92 6.07 -4.62 11.28
N THR A 93 5.26 -5.44 10.59
CA THR A 93 5.80 -6.62 9.88
C THR A 93 6.70 -6.24 8.72
N ASN A 94 6.51 -5.06 8.14
CA ASN A 94 7.40 -4.48 7.13
C ASN A 94 8.77 -4.09 7.72
N ALA A 95 8.78 -3.54 8.93
CA ALA A 95 10.00 -3.05 9.58
C ALA A 95 10.85 -4.17 10.20
N GLN A 96 10.23 -5.22 10.72
CA GLN A 96 10.90 -6.33 11.42
C GLN A 96 12.10 -6.93 10.65
N PRO A 97 12.02 -7.23 9.34
CA PRO A 97 13.13 -7.83 8.59
C PRO A 97 14.39 -6.94 8.51
N HIS A 98 14.24 -5.63 8.73
CA HIS A 98 15.32 -4.65 8.61
C HIS A 98 16.01 -4.33 9.93
N CYS A 99 15.57 -4.96 11.04
CA CYS A 99 16.15 -4.76 12.35
C CYS A 99 17.64 -5.12 12.42
N ASN A 100 18.41 -4.28 13.11
CA ASN A 100 19.85 -4.47 13.38
C ASN A 100 20.73 -4.61 12.12
N LYS A 101 20.28 -4.08 10.98
CA LYS A 101 21.06 -4.06 9.72
C LYS A 101 21.94 -2.83 9.69
N ARG A 102 23.17 -2.98 9.19
CA ARG A 102 24.18 -1.89 9.15
C ARG A 102 23.77 -0.77 8.20
N PHE A 103 23.27 -1.13 7.02
CA PHE A 103 22.84 -0.17 6.00
C PHE A 103 21.36 -0.34 5.68
N LEU A 104 20.69 0.77 5.37
CA LEU A 104 19.31 0.80 4.89
C LEU A 104 19.21 1.78 3.72
N LEU A 105 18.65 1.30 2.61
CA LEU A 105 18.26 2.10 1.46
C LEU A 105 16.73 2.18 1.41
N ASN A 106 16.20 3.40 1.46
CA ASN A 106 14.79 3.68 1.24
C ASN A 106 14.61 4.29 -0.15
N LEU A 107 13.67 3.75 -0.91
CA LEU A 107 13.24 4.23 -2.23
C LEU A 107 11.72 4.43 -2.21
N ASP A 108 11.21 5.34 -3.03
CA ASP A 108 9.79 5.67 -3.13
C ASP A 108 9.40 5.74 -4.62
N LEU A 109 8.27 5.13 -4.99
CA LEU A 109 7.76 5.20 -6.36
C LEU A 109 7.04 6.52 -6.61
N LYS A 110 7.47 7.27 -7.63
CA LYS A 110 6.91 8.58 -7.99
C LYS A 110 5.49 8.43 -8.51
N ASN A 111 4.56 9.24 -8.00
CA ASN A 111 3.15 9.30 -8.43
C ASN A 111 2.51 7.91 -8.57
N PHE A 112 2.70 7.07 -7.56
CA PHE A 112 2.48 5.63 -7.66
C PHE A 112 1.12 5.21 -8.25
N TYR A 113 -0.02 5.62 -7.66
CA TYR A 113 -1.33 5.24 -8.20
C TYR A 113 -1.58 5.77 -9.62
N PRO A 114 -1.36 7.06 -9.92
CA PRO A 114 -1.40 7.58 -11.29
C PRO A 114 -0.49 6.86 -12.29
N SER A 115 0.66 6.35 -11.85
CA SER A 115 1.59 5.62 -12.73
C SER A 115 1.08 4.24 -13.15
N ILE A 116 0.07 3.68 -12.47
CA ILE A 116 -0.53 2.40 -12.84
C ILE A 116 -1.64 2.66 -13.87
N SER A 117 -1.28 2.52 -15.15
CA SER A 117 -2.19 2.75 -16.27
C SER A 117 -3.23 1.63 -16.43
N HIS A 118 -4.34 1.95 -17.08
CA HIS A 118 -5.37 0.99 -17.50
C HIS A 118 -4.80 -0.14 -18.38
N TYR A 119 -3.74 0.11 -19.16
CA TYR A 119 -3.03 -0.95 -19.89
C TYR A 119 -2.39 -1.98 -18.95
N MET A 120 -1.75 -1.52 -17.87
CA MET A 120 -1.17 -2.41 -16.84
C MET A 120 -2.26 -3.19 -16.11
N VAL A 121 -3.39 -2.54 -15.81
CA VAL A 121 -4.55 -3.18 -15.17
C VAL A 121 -5.18 -4.23 -16.09
N TYR A 122 -5.37 -3.92 -17.37
CA TYR A 122 -5.86 -4.89 -18.36
C TYR A 122 -4.89 -6.07 -18.49
N ALA A 123 -3.59 -5.82 -18.61
CA ALA A 123 -2.58 -6.86 -18.66
C ALA A 123 -2.56 -7.71 -17.38
N LEU A 124 -2.77 -7.11 -16.20
CA LEU A 124 -2.93 -7.85 -14.94
C LEU A 124 -4.10 -8.82 -15.04
N PHE A 125 -5.31 -8.37 -15.40
CA PHE A 125 -6.48 -9.25 -15.46
C PHE A 125 -6.33 -10.32 -16.55
N HIS A 126 -5.88 -9.94 -17.74
CA HIS A 126 -5.80 -10.83 -18.89
C HIS A 126 -4.60 -11.79 -18.81
N LYS A 127 -3.38 -11.26 -18.67
CA LYS A 127 -2.15 -12.07 -18.76
C LYS A 127 -1.81 -12.77 -17.45
N THR A 128 -1.99 -12.10 -16.32
CA THR A 128 -1.58 -12.62 -15.00
C THR A 128 -2.69 -13.37 -14.28
N LEU A 129 -3.90 -12.80 -14.24
CA LEU A 129 -5.05 -13.42 -13.57
C LEU A 129 -5.89 -14.30 -14.50
N LYS A 130 -5.53 -14.37 -15.78
CA LYS A 130 -6.08 -15.29 -16.79
C LYS A 130 -7.59 -15.14 -16.99
N CYS A 131 -8.10 -13.92 -16.89
CA CYS A 131 -9.47 -13.63 -17.31
C CYS A 131 -9.56 -13.53 -18.84
N SER A 132 -10.74 -13.73 -19.41
CA SER A 132 -10.95 -13.48 -20.85
C SER A 132 -10.75 -12.00 -21.20
N SER A 133 -10.53 -11.69 -22.48
CA SER A 133 -10.35 -10.31 -22.95
C SER A 133 -11.53 -9.40 -22.56
N GLU A 134 -12.75 -9.89 -22.76
CA GLU A 134 -13.99 -9.16 -22.41
C GLU A 134 -14.06 -8.86 -20.90
N VAL A 135 -13.86 -9.87 -20.05
CA VAL A 135 -13.88 -9.71 -18.59
C VAL A 135 -12.77 -8.77 -18.13
N SER A 136 -11.58 -8.86 -18.74
CA SER A 136 -10.44 -7.98 -18.42
C SER A 136 -10.73 -6.53 -18.77
N SER A 137 -11.40 -6.27 -19.89
CA SER A 137 -11.85 -4.92 -20.28
C SER A 137 -12.87 -4.35 -19.28
N ILE A 138 -13.87 -5.15 -18.90
CA ILE A 138 -14.89 -4.76 -17.91
C ILE A 138 -14.25 -4.44 -16.57
N LEU A 139 -13.40 -5.33 -16.06
CA LEU A 139 -12.71 -5.13 -14.78
C LEU A 139 -11.79 -3.91 -14.82
N THR A 140 -11.12 -3.66 -15.93
CA THR A 140 -10.31 -2.45 -16.11
C THR A 140 -11.18 -1.20 -15.99
N LYS A 141 -12.28 -1.09 -16.75
CA LYS A 141 -13.21 0.05 -16.66
C LYS A 141 -13.75 0.27 -15.24
N LEU A 142 -14.09 -0.80 -14.54
CA LEU A 142 -14.61 -0.74 -13.16
C LEU A 142 -13.56 -0.34 -12.13
N THR A 143 -12.27 -0.39 -12.46
CA THR A 143 -11.17 -0.22 -11.49
C THR A 143 -10.21 0.90 -11.84
N THR A 144 -10.44 1.60 -12.95
CA THR A 144 -9.65 2.77 -13.38
C THR A 144 -10.55 3.97 -13.64
N VAL A 145 -9.97 5.16 -13.55
CA VAL A 145 -10.61 6.45 -13.89
C VAL A 145 -9.57 7.35 -14.50
N LYS A 146 -9.91 8.12 -15.56
CA LYS A 146 -8.92 8.94 -16.30
C LYS A 146 -7.72 8.10 -16.76
N GLY A 147 -7.95 6.86 -17.18
CA GLY A 147 -6.92 5.94 -17.67
C GLY A 147 -5.93 5.39 -16.63
N GLN A 148 -6.15 5.59 -15.33
CA GLN A 148 -5.23 5.17 -14.25
C GLN A 148 -5.97 4.62 -13.02
N VAL A 149 -5.26 3.96 -12.12
CA VAL A 149 -5.84 3.46 -10.86
C VAL A 149 -6.21 4.63 -9.93
N PRO A 150 -7.45 4.68 -9.39
CA PRO A 150 -7.89 5.77 -8.51
C PRO A 150 -7.15 5.74 -7.17
N GLN A 151 -6.81 6.92 -6.65
CA GLN A 151 -6.19 7.04 -5.34
C GLN A 151 -7.25 6.99 -4.22
N GLY A 152 -7.01 6.16 -3.19
CA GLY A 152 -7.79 6.17 -1.94
C GLY A 152 -8.72 4.97 -1.71
N GLY A 153 -8.75 3.99 -2.61
CA GLY A 153 -9.55 2.76 -2.44
C GLY A 153 -8.73 1.54 -2.03
N SER A 154 -9.31 0.64 -1.22
CA SER A 154 -8.68 -0.65 -0.87
C SER A 154 -8.42 -1.52 -2.11
N MET A 155 -9.39 -1.60 -3.02
CA MET A 155 -9.27 -2.29 -4.31
C MET A 155 -8.07 -1.77 -5.13
N SER A 156 -7.85 -0.45 -5.14
CA SER A 156 -6.69 0.16 -5.81
C SER A 156 -5.37 -0.38 -5.27
N THR A 157 -5.30 -0.61 -3.96
CA THR A 157 -4.09 -1.14 -3.31
C THR A 157 -3.85 -2.60 -3.67
N ASP A 158 -4.92 -3.40 -3.81
CA ASP A 158 -4.80 -4.78 -4.29
C ASP A 158 -4.24 -4.82 -5.72
N ILE A 159 -4.82 -4.02 -6.62
CA ILE A 159 -4.35 -3.92 -8.01
C ILE A 159 -2.90 -3.49 -8.03
N ALA A 160 -2.55 -2.44 -7.27
CA ALA A 160 -1.20 -1.92 -7.21
C ALA A 160 -0.18 -2.98 -6.75
N ASN A 161 -0.50 -3.73 -5.69
CA ASN A 161 0.35 -4.83 -5.23
C ASN A 161 0.49 -5.96 -6.25
N LEU A 162 -0.59 -6.28 -6.97
CA LEU A 162 -0.57 -7.34 -7.99
C LEU A 162 0.19 -6.92 -9.26
N VAL A 163 0.08 -5.66 -9.68
CA VAL A 163 0.85 -5.09 -10.79
C VAL A 163 2.34 -5.11 -10.47
N LEU A 164 2.72 -4.76 -9.24
CA LEU A 164 4.13 -4.73 -8.81
C LEU A 164 4.76 -6.12 -8.63
N ARG A 165 4.01 -7.22 -8.77
CA ARG A 165 4.51 -8.58 -8.55
C ARG A 165 5.77 -8.90 -9.37
N GLU A 166 5.86 -8.45 -10.62
CA GLU A 166 7.05 -8.72 -11.44
C GLU A 166 8.25 -7.85 -11.01
N LEU A 167 8.03 -6.59 -10.65
CA LEU A 167 9.06 -5.74 -10.03
C LEU A 167 9.58 -6.39 -8.75
N ASP A 168 8.68 -6.80 -7.86
CA ASP A 168 8.99 -7.44 -6.58
C ASP A 168 9.82 -8.71 -6.76
N LYS A 169 9.45 -9.55 -7.73
CA LYS A 169 10.17 -10.78 -8.06
C LYS A 169 11.59 -10.49 -8.53
N ARG A 170 11.78 -9.49 -9.39
CA ARG A 170 13.10 -9.13 -9.94
C ARG A 170 14.00 -8.52 -8.87
N ILE A 171 13.46 -7.59 -8.07
CA ILE A 171 14.19 -7.00 -6.94
C ILE A 171 14.50 -8.06 -5.88
N GLY A 172 13.54 -8.92 -5.54
CA GLY A 172 13.71 -9.99 -4.57
C GLY A 172 14.84 -10.94 -4.95
N LYS A 173 14.86 -11.42 -6.20
CA LYS A 173 15.95 -12.27 -6.73
C LYS A 173 17.31 -11.58 -6.63
N LEU A 174 17.39 -10.33 -7.06
CA LEU A 174 18.64 -9.57 -6.98
C LEU A 174 19.08 -9.39 -5.51
N SER A 175 18.12 -9.11 -4.62
CA SER A 175 18.40 -8.90 -3.19
C SER A 175 18.94 -10.18 -2.55
N THR A 176 18.38 -11.35 -2.88
CA THR A 176 18.91 -12.65 -2.43
C THR A 176 20.36 -12.86 -2.86
N LEU A 177 20.71 -12.54 -4.11
CA LEU A 177 22.08 -12.69 -4.62
C LEU A 177 23.11 -11.83 -3.87
N TYR A 178 22.69 -10.66 -3.38
CA TYR A 178 23.57 -9.73 -2.64
C TYR A 178 23.43 -9.85 -1.11
N GLY A 179 22.63 -10.80 -0.59
CA GLY A 179 22.37 -10.93 0.84
C GLY A 179 21.63 -9.71 1.45
N ILE A 180 20.83 -9.02 0.63
CA ILE A 180 20.06 -7.84 1.01
C ILE A 180 18.62 -8.25 1.32
N THR A 181 18.10 -7.77 2.45
CA THR A 181 16.69 -7.90 2.81
C THR A 181 15.87 -6.87 2.04
N TYR A 182 14.77 -7.28 1.41
CA TYR A 182 13.86 -6.41 0.66
C TYR A 182 12.43 -6.54 1.16
N THR A 183 11.79 -5.40 1.46
CA THR A 183 10.34 -5.31 1.68
C THR A 183 9.77 -4.07 0.97
N ARG A 184 8.45 -4.06 0.77
CA ARG A 184 7.70 -2.97 0.16
C ARG A 184 6.41 -2.69 0.91
N TYR A 185 6.15 -1.44 1.24
CA TYR A 185 4.91 -0.97 1.84
C TYR A 185 4.20 -0.02 0.88
N VAL A 186 3.29 -0.55 0.05
CA VAL A 186 2.67 0.19 -1.06
C VAL A 186 3.77 0.67 -2.04
N ASP A 187 4.08 1.95 -2.06
CA ASP A 187 5.08 2.63 -2.88
C ASP A 187 6.45 2.75 -2.21
N ASP A 188 6.51 2.61 -0.89
CA ASP A 188 7.76 2.68 -0.11
C ASP A 188 8.52 1.35 -0.22
N ILE A 189 9.73 1.38 -0.76
CA ILE A 189 10.65 0.24 -0.86
C ILE A 189 11.75 0.39 0.20
N SER A 190 12.02 -0.70 0.94
CA SER A 190 13.09 -0.76 1.95
C SER A 190 14.03 -1.91 1.64
N LEU A 191 15.33 -1.60 1.52
CA LEU A 191 16.39 -2.58 1.28
C LEU A 191 17.46 -2.46 2.35
N SER A 192 17.85 -3.53 3.04
CA SER A 192 18.88 -3.44 4.09
C SER A 192 19.81 -4.63 4.12
N GLY A 193 21.03 -4.41 4.61
CA GLY A 193 22.08 -5.42 4.61
C GLY A 193 23.30 -5.00 5.42
N ASN A 194 24.33 -5.84 5.38
CA ASN A 194 25.63 -5.52 5.96
C ASN A 194 26.41 -4.51 5.11
N PHE A 195 26.14 -4.48 3.80
CA PHE A 195 26.69 -3.56 2.81
C PHE A 195 25.71 -3.47 1.63
N ILE A 196 25.59 -2.30 1.00
CA ILE A 196 24.75 -2.10 -0.19
C ILE A 196 25.63 -1.48 -1.28
N PRO A 197 26.08 -2.27 -2.28
CA PRO A 197 26.96 -1.77 -3.34
C PRO A 197 26.24 -0.82 -4.30
N ASP A 198 26.94 0.18 -4.84
CA ASP A 198 26.35 1.10 -5.85
C ASP A 198 25.86 0.39 -7.11
N ILE A 199 26.53 -0.70 -7.51
CA ILE A 199 26.08 -1.53 -8.64
C ILE A 199 24.71 -2.17 -8.37
N PHE A 200 24.42 -2.54 -7.12
CA PHE A 200 23.11 -3.06 -6.72
C PHE A 200 22.05 -1.96 -6.85
N ILE A 201 22.34 -0.76 -6.35
CA ILE A 201 21.42 0.40 -6.44
C ILE A 201 21.10 0.71 -7.91
N ARG A 202 22.12 0.79 -8.77
CA ARG A 202 21.93 1.02 -10.22
C ARG A 202 21.05 -0.05 -10.87
N LYS A 203 21.27 -1.33 -10.56
CA LYS A 203 20.44 -2.44 -11.06
C LYS A 203 18.99 -2.35 -10.57
N ILE A 204 18.75 -1.97 -9.31
CA ILE A 204 17.39 -1.74 -8.80
C ILE A 204 16.71 -0.61 -9.58
N LYS A 205 17.40 0.52 -9.80
CA LYS A 205 16.86 1.64 -10.59
C LYS A 205 16.49 1.21 -12.01
N GLN A 206 17.33 0.40 -12.65
CA GLN A 206 17.04 -0.17 -13.98
C GLN A 206 15.81 -1.09 -13.95
N ILE A 207 15.68 -1.95 -12.93
CA ILE A 207 14.50 -2.81 -12.78
C ILE A 207 13.23 -1.97 -12.69
N VAL A 208 13.23 -0.93 -11.84
CA VAL A 208 12.08 -0.02 -11.66
C VAL A 208 11.66 0.61 -12.99
N LEU A 209 12.62 1.19 -13.73
CA LEU A 209 12.37 1.80 -15.04
C LEU A 209 11.84 0.80 -16.07
N GLN A 210 12.44 -0.38 -16.18
CA GLN A 210 12.02 -1.41 -17.13
C GLN A 210 10.63 -1.98 -16.83
N THR A 211 10.15 -1.86 -15.59
CA THR A 211 8.78 -2.24 -15.22
C THR A 211 7.76 -1.11 -15.40
N GLY A 212 8.16 0.03 -15.96
CA GLY A 212 7.29 1.17 -16.26
C GLY A 212 7.08 2.13 -15.10
N PHE A 213 7.89 2.06 -14.05
CA PHE A 213 7.81 2.95 -12.89
C PHE A 213 9.01 3.89 -12.81
N GLN A 214 8.89 4.94 -12.00
CA GLN A 214 9.96 5.89 -11.73
C GLN A 214 10.15 6.04 -10.23
N LEU A 215 11.37 6.36 -9.81
CA LEU A 215 11.67 6.69 -8.42
C LEU A 215 11.48 8.18 -8.15
N LYS A 216 11.06 8.50 -6.93
CA LYS A 216 11.10 9.85 -6.38
C LYS A 216 12.49 10.11 -5.79
N THR A 217 13.37 10.71 -6.59
CA THR A 217 14.77 10.96 -6.24
C THR A 217 14.96 11.74 -4.95
N GLU A 218 14.09 12.72 -4.68
CA GLU A 218 14.09 13.53 -3.44
C GLU A 218 13.90 12.71 -2.15
N LYS A 219 13.33 11.51 -2.25
CA LYS A 219 13.07 10.61 -1.12
C LYS A 219 14.02 9.41 -1.06
N GLU A 220 14.94 9.30 -1.99
CA GLU A 220 15.99 8.29 -1.94
C GLU A 220 16.92 8.58 -0.76
N ALA A 221 17.11 7.60 0.11
CA ALA A 221 17.98 7.74 1.27
C ALA A 221 18.74 6.45 1.54
N LEU A 222 20.07 6.51 1.40
CA LEU A 222 20.99 5.48 1.89
C LEU A 222 21.51 5.91 3.27
N ARG A 223 21.32 5.06 4.27
CA ARG A 223 21.72 5.30 5.65
C ARG A 223 22.78 4.28 6.07
N GLY A 224 23.88 4.77 6.63
CA GLY A 224 24.99 3.97 7.13
C GLY A 224 24.80 3.43 8.56
N PRO A 225 25.86 2.81 9.13
CA PRO A 225 25.80 2.16 10.44
C PRO A 225 25.47 3.11 11.59
N SER A 226 26.07 4.30 11.61
CA SER A 226 25.90 5.32 12.65
C SER A 226 24.62 6.16 12.50
N GLU A 227 23.98 6.10 11.34
CA GLU A 227 22.79 6.90 11.07
C GLU A 227 21.50 6.24 11.58
N PRO A 228 20.51 7.03 12.03
CA PRO A 228 19.22 6.49 12.43
C PRO A 228 18.46 5.96 11.20
N LYS A 229 18.07 4.68 11.28
CA LYS A 229 17.34 3.97 10.23
C LYS A 229 15.86 3.84 10.57
N TYR A 230 15.00 4.14 9.60
CA TYR A 230 13.54 4.10 9.76
C TYR A 230 12.88 3.36 8.60
N VAL A 231 11.93 2.49 8.91
CA VAL A 231 11.10 1.80 7.92
C VAL A 231 9.65 2.08 8.27
N THR A 232 8.90 2.72 7.35
CA THR A 232 7.48 3.04 7.51
C THR A 232 7.15 3.72 8.86
N GLY A 233 8.01 4.65 9.29
CA GLY A 233 7.87 5.43 10.53
C GLY A 233 8.33 4.73 11.81
N LEU A 234 8.83 3.48 11.74
CA LEU A 234 9.40 2.76 12.88
C LEU A 234 10.93 2.76 12.79
N SER A 235 11.61 2.93 13.92
CA SER A 235 13.06 2.79 13.99
C SER A 235 13.45 1.32 14.03
N VAL A 236 14.46 0.95 13.23
CA VAL A 236 14.94 -0.44 13.05
C VAL A 236 16.39 -0.62 13.51
N ASN A 237 16.92 0.34 14.27
CA ASN A 237 18.32 0.34 14.74
C ASN A 237 18.64 -0.70 15.82
N ARG A 238 17.64 -1.44 16.30
CA ARG A 238 17.78 -2.44 17.37
C ARG A 238 17.26 -3.78 16.88
N LYS A 239 17.36 -4.80 17.73
CA LYS A 239 16.84 -6.15 17.49
C LYS A 239 15.36 -6.16 17.07
N LYS A 240 14.60 -5.15 17.46
CA LYS A 240 13.14 -5.05 17.28
C LYS A 240 12.71 -3.64 16.86
N PRO A 241 11.65 -3.49 16.03
CA PRO A 241 11.18 -2.17 15.63
C PRO A 241 10.61 -1.40 16.83
N ASN A 242 10.80 -0.09 16.85
CA ASN A 242 10.22 0.76 17.89
C ASN A 242 9.73 2.09 17.34
N VAL A 243 8.81 2.71 18.07
CA VAL A 243 8.39 4.07 17.77
C VAL A 243 9.54 5.04 18.11
N PRO A 244 9.93 5.94 17.18
CA PRO A 244 10.99 6.91 17.42
C PRO A 244 10.79 7.70 18.72
N ARG A 245 11.89 8.05 19.40
CA ARG A 245 11.83 8.77 20.69
C ARG A 245 11.11 10.11 20.57
N LEU A 246 11.35 10.85 19.48
CA LEU A 246 10.69 12.13 19.21
C LEU A 246 9.17 11.96 19.09
N THR A 247 8.70 11.01 18.26
CA THR A 247 7.27 10.69 18.12
C THR A 247 6.63 10.30 19.45
N ARG A 248 7.31 9.48 20.27
CA ARG A 248 6.80 9.14 21.62
C ARG A 248 6.70 10.36 22.54
N ARG A 249 7.67 11.27 22.47
CA ARG A 249 7.68 12.51 23.27
C ARG A 249 6.54 13.44 22.85
N GLU A 250 6.32 13.59 21.55
CA GLU A 250 5.24 14.42 21.01
C GLU A 250 3.86 13.91 21.44
N VAL A 251 3.59 12.60 21.29
CA VAL A 251 2.32 12.01 21.71
C VAL A 251 2.09 12.16 23.22
N ARG A 252 3.14 11.99 24.04
CA ARG A 252 3.05 12.20 25.49
C ARG A 252 2.81 13.65 25.85
N LYS A 253 3.46 14.59 25.16
CA LYS A 253 3.24 16.03 25.33
C LYS A 253 1.80 16.39 24.98
N GLU A 254 1.29 15.88 23.86
CA GLU A 254 -0.09 16.08 23.43
C GLU A 254 -1.09 15.55 24.46
N ALA A 255 -0.89 14.34 24.96
CA ALA A 255 -1.73 13.75 26.02
C ALA A 255 -1.69 14.55 27.33
N TYR A 256 -0.50 14.99 27.73
CA TYR A 256 -0.32 15.81 28.93
C TYR A 256 -1.04 17.15 28.83
N LEU A 257 -0.87 17.86 27.71
CA LEU A 257 -1.52 19.15 27.48
C LEU A 257 -3.04 18.99 27.44
N PHE A 258 -3.55 17.96 26.76
CA PHE A 258 -4.98 17.68 26.70
C PHE A 258 -5.60 17.41 28.07
N ASN A 259 -4.89 16.68 28.95
CA ASN A 259 -5.36 16.38 30.30
C ASN A 259 -5.23 17.57 31.28
N ARG A 260 -4.15 18.37 31.15
CA ARG A 260 -3.88 19.50 32.06
C ARG A 260 -4.70 20.74 31.70
N PHE A 261 -4.93 20.95 30.41
CA PHE A 261 -5.70 22.06 29.87
C PHE A 261 -6.81 21.48 28.99
N PRO A 262 -7.85 20.84 29.57
CA PRO A 262 -9.01 20.46 28.79
C PRO A 262 -9.56 21.76 28.17
N GLU A 263 -9.62 21.81 26.83
CA GLU A 263 -10.09 23.01 26.15
C GLU A 263 -11.56 23.23 26.55
N LYS A 264 -11.78 24.13 27.52
CA LYS A 264 -13.09 24.40 28.13
C LYS A 264 -14.14 24.91 27.13
N ASN A 265 -13.71 25.25 25.90
CA ASN A 265 -14.52 25.80 24.82
C ASN A 265 -14.61 24.87 23.58
N LEU A 266 -14.10 23.64 23.65
CA LEU A 266 -14.31 22.67 22.57
C LEU A 266 -15.74 22.14 22.62
N GLU A 267 -16.44 22.15 21.47
CA GLU A 267 -17.67 21.37 21.32
C GLU A 267 -17.42 19.91 21.74
N ASP A 268 -18.35 19.32 22.49
CA ASP A 268 -18.22 17.98 23.09
C ASP A 268 -17.80 16.90 22.06
N PHE A 269 -18.29 17.03 20.83
CA PHE A 269 -17.91 16.18 19.70
C PHE A 269 -16.42 16.29 19.34
N LEU A 270 -15.89 17.51 19.22
CA LEU A 270 -14.50 17.74 18.86
C LEU A 270 -13.56 17.33 20.00
N PHE A 271 -13.95 17.58 21.25
CA PHE A 271 -13.24 17.07 22.43
C PHE A 271 -13.14 15.54 22.40
N THR A 272 -14.28 14.86 22.22
CA THR A 272 -14.34 13.40 22.13
C THR A 272 -13.48 12.86 20.99
N LYS A 273 -13.55 13.48 19.80
CA LYS A 273 -12.71 13.12 18.65
C LYS A 273 -11.22 13.25 18.96
N LYS A 274 -10.81 14.33 19.64
CA LYS A 274 -9.42 14.57 20.03
C LYS A 274 -8.94 13.56 21.08
N TYR A 275 -9.76 13.30 22.09
CA TYR A 275 -9.49 12.28 23.11
C TYR A 275 -9.27 10.90 22.49
N GLN A 276 -10.16 10.47 21.58
CA GLN A 276 -10.02 9.19 20.88
C GLN A 276 -8.76 9.14 20.00
N GLN A 277 -8.39 10.25 19.36
CA GLN A 277 -7.14 10.35 18.60
C GLN A 277 -5.90 10.13 19.50
N ILE A 278 -5.84 10.77 20.65
CA ILE A 278 -4.73 10.64 21.61
C ILE A 278 -4.67 9.21 22.16
N LYS A 279 -5.81 8.68 22.61
CA LYS A 279 -5.92 7.30 23.10
C LYS A 279 -5.45 6.29 22.05
N GLY A 280 -5.84 6.47 20.78
CA GLY A 280 -5.39 5.65 19.67
C GLY A 280 -3.88 5.72 19.43
N LYS A 281 -3.27 6.92 19.50
CA LYS A 281 -1.81 7.10 19.38
C LYS A 281 -1.05 6.38 20.50
N LEU A 282 -1.52 6.48 21.74
CA LEU A 282 -0.93 5.80 22.90
C LEU A 282 -1.06 4.27 22.78
N ALA A 283 -2.26 3.77 22.48
CA ALA A 283 -2.51 2.35 22.27
C ALA A 283 -1.63 1.78 21.14
N TYR A 284 -1.44 2.53 20.04
CA TYR A 284 -0.53 2.14 18.97
C TYR A 284 0.94 2.06 19.43
N ILE A 285 1.41 3.02 20.23
CA ILE A 285 2.77 2.97 20.79
C ILE A 285 2.95 1.71 21.65
N ASP A 286 1.96 1.39 22.48
CA ASP A 286 2.03 0.23 23.36
C ASP A 286 1.90 -1.09 22.58
N TYR A 287 1.05 -1.15 21.55
CA TYR A 287 1.00 -2.26 20.60
C TYR A 287 2.38 -2.51 19.97
N ILE A 288 3.08 -1.46 19.50
CA ILE A 288 4.42 -1.60 18.92
C ILE A 288 5.43 -2.03 19.98
N LYS A 289 5.33 -1.58 21.24
CA LYS A 289 6.24 -2.06 22.29
C LYS A 289 6.01 -3.54 22.62
N GLN A 290 4.76 -3.99 22.71
CA GLN A 290 4.41 -5.37 23.06
C GLN A 290 4.72 -6.34 21.92
N ASN A 291 4.33 -5.98 20.69
CA ASN A 291 4.47 -6.83 19.51
C ASN A 291 5.76 -6.58 18.71
N GLY A 292 6.40 -5.43 18.92
CA GLY A 292 7.80 -5.23 18.59
C GLY A 292 8.68 -5.96 19.60
N GLY A 293 8.31 -5.93 20.89
CA GLY A 293 8.87 -6.69 22.01
C GLY A 293 10.05 -6.02 22.74
N HIS A 294 10.31 -6.45 23.98
CA HIS A 294 11.48 -6.07 24.81
C HIS A 294 12.82 -6.42 24.17
#